data_AF-A0A951CYW3-F1
#
_entry.id   AF-A0A951CYW3-F1
#
_cell.length_a   1.000
_cell.length_b   1.000
_cell.length_c   1.000
_cell.angle_alpha   90.00
_cell.angle_beta   90.00
_cell.angle_gamma   90.00
#
_symmetry.space_group_name_H-M   'P 1'
#
loop_
_entity.id
_entity.type
_entity.pdbx_description
1 polymer ?
#
loop_
_entity_poly.entity_id
_entity_poly.type
_entity_poly.pdbx_seq_one_letter_code
_entity_poly.pdbx_strand_id
1 'polypeptide(L)' 'MQLKTFFRTTTSEAELASDEEASYASWREASDGVTEAYRSWSTAPRDERFLAHAAYLAALEREEHAARGYQRLVDQTPTA' A
#
# COMPACT_ATOMS: atom_id res chain seq x y z
N MET A 1 36.76 -17.89 12.54
CA MET A 1 35.84 -18.07 11.39
C MET A 1 34.45 -17.64 11.85
N GLN A 2 34.10 -16.37 11.67
CA GLN A 2 32.87 -15.70 12.18
C GLN A 2 32.36 -14.73 11.08
N LEU A 3 32.08 -15.25 9.88
CA LEU A 3 31.57 -14.44 8.76
C LEU A 3 30.10 -14.73 8.40
N LYS A 4 29.49 -15.75 9.00
CA LYS A 4 28.10 -16.14 8.69
C LYS A 4 27.07 -15.26 9.39
N THR A 5 27.43 -14.62 10.49
CA THR A 5 26.51 -13.79 11.29
C THR A 5 26.41 -12.37 10.73
N PHE A 6 27.50 -11.81 10.23
CA PHE A 6 27.54 -10.43 9.72
C PHE A 6 26.77 -10.27 8.40
N PHE A 7 26.89 -11.24 7.49
CA PHE A 7 26.22 -11.21 6.19
C PHE A 7 24.71 -11.42 6.30
N ARG A 8 24.24 -12.16 7.32
CA ARG A 8 22.82 -12.44 7.54
C ARG A 8 22.04 -11.23 8.03
N THR A 9 22.67 -10.34 8.79
CA THR A 9 22.02 -9.11 9.29
C THR A 9 21.92 -8.02 8.24
N THR A 10 22.94 -7.87 7.38
CA THR A 10 22.94 -6.82 6.36
C THR A 10 21.94 -7.10 5.24
N THR A 11 21.70 -8.39 4.92
CA THR A 11 20.68 -8.77 3.96
C THR A 11 19.27 -8.58 4.51
N SER A 12 19.01 -8.90 5.79
CA SER A 12 17.67 -8.76 6.36
C SER A 12 17.22 -7.31 6.52
N GLU A 13 18.12 -6.40 6.87
CA GLU A 13 17.77 -4.98 7.05
C GLU A 13 17.50 -4.28 5.71
N ALA A 14 18.29 -4.60 4.67
CA ALA A 14 18.04 -4.12 3.31
C ALA A 14 16.77 -4.71 2.69
N GLU A 15 16.46 -5.98 2.99
CA GLU A 15 15.21 -6.63 2.55
C GLU A 15 13.98 -6.00 3.23
N LEU A 16 14.04 -5.73 4.54
CA LEU A 16 12.98 -5.02 5.26
C LEU A 16 12.77 -3.58 4.74
N ALA A 17 13.84 -2.85 4.47
CA ALA A 17 13.75 -1.51 3.88
C ALA A 17 13.13 -1.54 2.47
N SER A 18 13.49 -2.55 1.66
CA SER A 18 12.89 -2.76 0.34
C SER A 18 11.42 -3.16 0.43
N ASP A 19 11.03 -3.97 1.41
CA ASP A 19 9.63 -4.34 1.65
C ASP A 19 8.82 -3.14 2.15
N GLU A 20 9.44 -2.24 2.92
CA GLU A 20 8.82 -1.00 3.38
C GLU A 20 8.56 -0.04 2.22
N GLU A 21 9.56 0.19 1.37
CA GLU A 21 9.41 1.00 0.17
C GLU A 21 8.34 0.43 -0.77
N ALA A 22 8.33 -0.89 -0.98
CA ALA A 22 7.34 -1.55 -1.82
C ALA A 22 5.92 -1.45 -1.23
N SER A 23 5.77 -1.64 0.08
CA SER A 23 4.47 -1.54 0.76
C SER A 23 3.95 -0.11 0.79
N TYR A 24 4.82 0.88 1.02
CA TYR A 24 4.49 2.29 0.91
C TYR A 24 4.05 2.65 -0.51
N ALA A 25 4.81 2.22 -1.54
CA ALA A 25 4.47 2.48 -2.93
C ALA A 25 3.09 1.87 -3.30
N SER A 26 2.81 0.65 -2.85
CA SER A 26 1.51 -0.01 -3.07
C SER A 26 0.35 0.75 -2.42
N TRP A 27 0.53 1.25 -1.19
CA TRP A 27 -0.48 2.08 -0.53
C TRP A 27 -0.70 3.42 -1.26
N ARG A 28 0.38 4.06 -1.72
CA ARG A 28 0.30 5.31 -2.50
C ARG A 28 -0.43 5.11 -3.83
N GLU A 29 -0.11 4.05 -4.56
CA GLU A 29 -0.81 3.70 -5.80
C GLU A 29 -2.31 3.45 -5.56
N ALA A 30 -2.65 2.72 -4.49
CA ALA A 30 -4.04 2.50 -4.12
C ALA A 30 -4.77 3.82 -3.75
N SER A 31 -4.09 4.74 -3.06
CA SER A 31 -4.61 6.07 -2.73
C SER A 31 -4.89 6.91 -3.98
N ASP A 32 -4.01 6.84 -4.98
CA ASP A 32 -4.21 7.52 -6.25
C ASP A 32 -5.41 6.89 -7.00
N GLY A 33 -5.54 5.56 -6.98
CA GLY A 33 -6.71 4.85 -7.51
C GLY A 33 -8.03 5.24 -6.84
N VAL A 34 -8.06 5.48 -5.53
CA VAL A 34 -9.23 6.04 -4.82
C VAL A 34 -9.59 7.42 -5.35
N THR A 35 -8.59 8.28 -5.55
CA THR A 35 -8.79 9.65 -6.06
C THR A 35 -9.37 9.63 -7.47
N GLU A 36 -8.87 8.76 -8.34
CA GLU A 36 -9.39 8.58 -9.69
C GLU A 36 -10.82 8.04 -9.70
N ALA A 37 -11.11 7.01 -8.90
CA ALA A 37 -12.44 6.43 -8.81
C ALA A 37 -13.46 7.42 -8.24
N TYR A 38 -13.07 8.23 -7.25
CA TYR A 38 -13.91 9.31 -6.74
C TYR A 38 -14.22 10.34 -7.83
N ARG A 39 -13.22 10.80 -8.57
CA ARG A 39 -13.42 11.75 -9.67
C ARG A 39 -14.40 11.17 -10.69
N SER A 40 -14.17 9.94 -11.13
CA SER A 40 -15.05 9.23 -12.07
C SER A 40 -16.50 9.16 -11.57
N TRP A 41 -16.72 8.71 -10.33
CA TRP A 41 -18.06 8.66 -9.73
C TRP A 41 -18.71 10.05 -9.58
N SER A 42 -17.93 11.06 -9.21
CA SER A 42 -18.43 12.42 -8.98
C SER A 42 -18.94 13.07 -10.27
N THR A 43 -18.35 12.73 -11.41
CA THR A 43 -18.70 13.25 -12.74
C THR A 43 -19.55 12.28 -13.58
N ALA A 44 -19.81 11.07 -13.09
CA ALA A 44 -20.55 10.05 -13.82
C ALA A 44 -22.01 10.47 -14.09
N PRO A 45 -22.56 10.14 -15.27
CA PRO A 45 -23.98 10.35 -15.56
C PRO A 45 -24.84 9.41 -14.69
N ARG A 46 -26.12 9.76 -14.53
CA ARG A 46 -27.01 9.16 -13.51
C ARG A 46 -27.15 7.64 -13.64
N ASP A 47 -27.18 7.15 -14.87
CA ASP A 47 -27.28 5.76 -15.29
C ASP A 47 -26.01 4.95 -14.95
N GLU A 48 -24.83 5.55 -14.99
CA GLU A 48 -23.56 4.88 -14.66
C GLU A 48 -23.14 5.09 -13.19
N ARG A 49 -23.76 6.06 -12.50
CA ARG A 49 -23.35 6.51 -11.17
C ARG A 49 -23.30 5.41 -10.13
N PHE A 50 -24.20 4.41 -10.22
CA PHE A 50 -24.20 3.26 -9.32
C PHE A 50 -22.94 2.39 -9.51
N LEU A 51 -22.60 2.08 -10.76
CA LEU A 51 -21.41 1.28 -11.07
C LEU A 51 -20.12 2.04 -10.69
N ALA A 52 -20.05 3.33 -11.00
CA ALA A 52 -18.91 4.17 -10.62
C ALA A 52 -18.76 4.28 -9.10
N HIS A 53 -19.87 4.36 -8.35
CA HIS A 53 -19.85 4.32 -6.89
C HIS A 53 -19.31 2.99 -6.35
N ALA A 54 -19.74 1.85 -6.92
CA ALA A 54 -19.22 0.55 -6.54
C ALA A 54 -17.72 0.42 -6.81
N ALA A 55 -17.24 0.96 -7.94
CA ALA A 55 -15.81 1.01 -8.25
C ALA A 55 -15.01 1.87 -7.24
N TYR A 56 -15.58 3.00 -6.82
CA TYR A 56 -15.01 3.85 -5.77
C TYR A 56 -14.92 3.12 -4.42
N LEU A 57 -15.99 2.43 -3.99
CA LEU A 57 -15.95 1.62 -2.76
C LEU A 57 -14.89 0.52 -2.83
N ALA A 58 -14.80 -0.19 -3.96
CA ALA A 58 -13.77 -1.22 -4.14
C ALA A 58 -12.35 -0.64 -4.12
N ALA A 59 -12.16 0.61 -4.59
CA ALA A 59 -10.88 1.30 -4.49
C ALA A 59 -10.54 1.63 -3.03
N LEU A 60 -11.52 2.10 -2.23
CA LEU A 60 -11.33 2.35 -0.80
C LEU A 60 -10.94 1.08 -0.04
N GLU A 61 -11.60 -0.04 -0.31
CA GLU A 61 -11.27 -1.32 0.33
C GLU A 61 -9.83 -1.76 0.02
N ARG A 62 -9.35 -1.56 -1.22
CA ARG A 62 -7.98 -1.87 -1.61
C ARG A 62 -6.97 -0.94 -0.93
N GLU A 63 -7.26 0.36 -0.88
CA GLU A 63 -6.40 1.34 -0.20
C GLU A 63 -6.30 1.02 1.30
N GLU A 64 -7.41 0.75 1.97
CA GLU A 64 -7.41 0.37 3.38
C GLU A 64 -6.63 -0.94 3.62
N HIS A 65 -6.77 -1.92 2.74
CA HIS A 65 -6.00 -3.15 2.82
C HIS A 65 -4.49 -2.89 2.71
N ALA A 66 -4.07 -2.06 1.75
CA ALA A 66 -2.68 -1.68 1.56
C ALA A 66 -2.14 -0.86 2.74
N ALA A 67 -2.91 0.09 3.26
CA ALA A 67 -2.56 0.90 4.43
C ALA A 67 -2.32 0.02 5.66
N ARG A 68 -3.19 -0.96 5.92
CA ARG A 68 -3.02 -1.94 6.99
C ARG A 68 -1.80 -2.85 6.79
N GLY A 69 -1.42 -3.10 5.54
CA GLY A 69 -0.19 -3.84 5.19
C GLY A 69 1.06 -3.03 5.54
N TYR A 70 1.11 -1.77 5.08
CA TYR A 70 2.20 -0.85 5.36
C TYR A 70 2.34 -0.58 6.87
N GLN A 71 1.24 -0.30 7.58
CA GLN A 71 1.25 -0.09 9.02
C GLN A 71 1.86 -1.28 9.77
N ARG A 72 1.46 -2.51 9.41
CA ARG A 72 2.00 -3.73 10.03
C ARG A 72 3.51 -3.86 9.84
N LEU A 73 4.01 -3.42 8.68
CA LEU A 73 5.44 -3.47 8.41
C LEU A 73 6.19 -2.41 9.22
N VAL A 74 5.70 -1.15 9.23
CA VAL A 74 6.26 -0.06 10.05
C VAL A 74 6.27 -0.42 11.53
N ASP A 75 5.23 -1.07 12.04
CA ASP A 75 5.16 -1.52 13.44
C ASP A 75 6.18 -2.63 13.76
N GLN A 76 6.67 -3.36 12.75
CA GLN A 76 7.67 -4.42 12.88
C GLN A 76 9.10 -3.93 12.69
N THR A 77 9.29 -2.79 12.02
CA THR A 77 10.60 -2.14 11.88
C THR A 77 10.93 -1.45 13.21
N PRO A 78 11.97 -1.88 13.94
CA PRO A 78 12.37 -1.20 15.15
C PRO A 78 12.83 0.22 14.77
N THR A 79 12.12 1.24 15.21
CA THR A 79 12.63 2.62 15.18
C THR A 79 13.92 2.65 16.02
N ALA A 80 15.06 2.78 15.35
CA ALA A 80 16.39 2.88 15.94
C ALA A 80 16.58 4.14 16.79
#